data_AF-A0A4Y7QFE3-F1
#
_entry.id   AF-A0A4Y7QFE3-F1
#
_cell.length_a   1.000
_cell.length_b   1.000
_cell.length_c   1.000
_cell.angle_alpha   90.00
_cell.angle_beta   90.00
_cell.angle_gamma   90.00
#
_symmetry.space_group_name_H-M   'P 1'
#
loop_
_entity.id
_entity.type
_entity.pdbx_description
1 polymer ?
#
loop_
_entity_poly.entity_id
_entity_poly.type
_entity_poly.pdbx_seq_one_letter_code
_entity_poly.pdbx_strand_id
1 'polypeptide(L)'
;MTVVFPATLVLALLFFRVAITPPVPPARDAEKTLDKNDVKRKADGLRNLVHVIKQGISVLVVLELLVAVAPWSLVSPVITRLCPSSYHHSPPSNQLFVALALMIAGGALRLLCYRALGSAFTWEVTKPSMLVTTGPYAWARHPSYPGIWLTMTGSIIFLLSPTTVLRECIPPGGARLTLNIFVVIYILWAATWCGFLAIRARGEDALLKKEFGKQWEAWNEKTRAMFIPFVW
;
A
#
# COMPACT_ATOMS: atom_id res chain seq x y z
N MET A 1 6.24 -25.84 -9.84
CA MET A 1 6.07 -24.37 -9.67
C MET A 1 4.71 -23.85 -10.13
N THR A 2 3.82 -24.68 -10.69
CA THR A 2 2.61 -24.29 -11.43
C THR A 2 1.51 -23.60 -10.62
N VAL A 3 1.42 -23.84 -9.30
CA VAL A 3 0.35 -23.23 -8.46
C VAL A 3 0.88 -22.09 -7.57
N VAL A 4 2.16 -22.14 -7.19
CA VAL A 4 2.74 -21.21 -6.20
C VAL A 4 2.69 -19.77 -6.70
N PHE A 5 3.08 -19.52 -7.95
CA PHE A 5 3.13 -18.17 -8.49
C PHE A 5 1.72 -17.54 -8.63
N PRO A 6 0.73 -18.21 -9.25
CA PRO A 6 -0.66 -17.72 -9.25
C PRO A 6 -1.23 -17.49 -7.85
N ALA A 7 -1.02 -18.42 -6.91
CA ALA A 7 -1.49 -18.26 -5.53
C ALA A 7 -0.86 -17.02 -4.85
N THR A 8 0.43 -16.77 -5.10
CA THR A 8 1.14 -15.59 -4.58
C THR A 8 0.56 -14.29 -5.15
N LEU A 9 0.21 -14.25 -6.44
CA LEU A 9 -0.45 -13.11 -7.07
C LEU A 9 -1.83 -12.82 -6.46
N VAL A 10 -2.63 -13.87 -6.21
CA VAL A 10 -3.93 -13.74 -5.55
C VAL A 10 -3.78 -13.16 -4.15
N LEU A 11 -2.86 -13.69 -3.35
CA LEU A 11 -2.60 -13.18 -2.00
C LEU A 11 -2.13 -11.72 -2.05
N ALA A 12 -1.18 -11.39 -2.92
CA ALA A 12 -0.68 -10.03 -3.07
C ALA A 12 -1.80 -9.06 -3.48
N LEU A 13 -2.68 -9.44 -4.40
CA LEU A 13 -3.83 -8.64 -4.79
C LEU A 13 -4.77 -8.37 -3.61
N LEU A 14 -5.14 -9.41 -2.85
CA LEU A 14 -6.03 -9.30 -1.71
C LEU A 14 -5.42 -8.40 -0.62
N PHE A 15 -4.17 -8.66 -0.23
CA PHE A 15 -3.50 -7.90 0.82
C PHE A 15 -3.21 -6.45 0.41
N PHE A 16 -2.84 -6.20 -0.85
CA PHE A 16 -2.68 -4.84 -1.39
C PHE A 16 -4.00 -4.06 -1.34
N ARG A 17 -5.13 -4.70 -1.72
CA ARG A 17 -6.46 -4.10 -1.64
C ARG A 17 -6.82 -3.77 -0.19
N VAL A 18 -6.58 -4.69 0.75
CA VAL A 18 -6.83 -4.48 2.19
C VAL A 18 -5.98 -3.33 2.74
N ALA A 19 -4.70 -3.26 2.40
CA ALA A 19 -3.78 -2.23 2.89
C ALA A 19 -4.26 -0.79 2.60
N ILE A 20 -4.89 -0.61 1.43
CA ILE A 20 -5.32 0.69 0.87
C ILE A 20 -6.86 0.83 0.89
N THR A 21 -7.55 0.08 1.75
CA THR A 21 -8.99 0.27 2.03
C THR A 21 -9.16 0.47 3.52
N PRO A 22 -9.77 1.58 3.97
CA PRO A 22 -10.08 1.73 5.38
C PRO A 22 -11.17 0.72 5.77
N PRO A 23 -11.07 0.09 6.95
CA PRO A 23 -12.07 -0.86 7.43
C PRO A 23 -13.37 -0.17 7.87
N VAL A 24 -13.29 1.11 8.23
CA VAL A 24 -14.41 1.92 8.69
C VAL A 24 -14.65 3.04 7.67
N PRO A 25 -15.91 3.26 7.22
CA PRO A 25 -16.26 4.42 6.41
C PRO A 25 -15.85 5.72 7.14
N PRO A 26 -15.50 6.80 6.42
CA PRO A 26 -15.21 8.08 7.06
C PRO A 26 -16.37 8.51 7.96
N ALA A 27 -16.04 9.06 9.14
CA ALA A 27 -17.04 9.52 10.10
C ALA A 27 -17.95 10.56 9.43
N ARG A 28 -19.27 10.45 9.61
CA ARG A 28 -20.22 11.46 9.13
C ARG A 28 -19.89 12.79 9.80
N ASP A 29 -19.74 13.81 8.96
CA ASP A 29 -19.39 15.19 9.31
C ASP A 29 -20.03 15.64 10.64
N ALA A 30 -19.26 15.58 11.72
CA ALA A 30 -19.57 16.27 12.96
C ALA A 30 -18.36 17.13 13.31
N GLU A 31 -18.56 18.43 13.11
CA GLU A 31 -17.79 19.53 13.65
C GLU A 31 -16.40 19.75 13.02
N LYS A 32 -16.29 20.79 12.17
CA LYS A 32 -15.05 21.55 11.97
C LYS A 32 -15.31 22.86 11.22
N THR A 33 -14.99 23.96 11.87
CA THR A 33 -14.92 25.34 11.36
C THR A 33 -13.50 25.61 10.84
N LEU A 34 -13.40 26.07 9.59
CA LEU A 34 -12.34 26.83 8.89
C LEU A 34 -12.30 26.44 7.41
N ASP A 35 -12.01 27.42 6.55
CA ASP A 35 -12.07 27.47 5.08
C ASP A 35 -12.22 26.11 4.35
N LYS A 36 -13.47 25.65 4.24
CA LYS A 36 -13.84 24.24 3.99
C LYS A 36 -13.57 23.78 2.56
N ASN A 37 -13.62 24.67 1.58
CA ASN A 37 -13.69 24.23 0.19
C ASN A 37 -12.33 23.80 -0.34
N ASP A 38 -11.27 24.55 -0.05
CA ASP A 38 -9.93 24.23 -0.56
C ASP A 38 -9.27 23.07 0.15
N VAL A 39 -9.43 22.97 1.48
CA VAL A 39 -8.89 21.83 2.26
C VAL A 39 -9.62 20.54 1.89
N LYS A 40 -10.96 20.58 1.77
CA LYS A 40 -11.76 19.43 1.32
C LYS A 40 -11.42 19.04 -0.11
N ARG A 41 -11.32 19.99 -1.03
CA ARG A 41 -10.95 19.73 -2.44
C ARG A 41 -9.57 19.08 -2.55
N LYS A 42 -8.58 19.53 -1.77
CA LYS A 42 -7.24 18.91 -1.72
C LYS A 42 -7.29 17.48 -1.15
N ALA A 43 -8.05 17.26 -0.07
CA ALA A 43 -8.22 15.94 0.54
C ALA A 43 -8.95 14.96 -0.40
N ASP A 44 -9.99 15.41 -1.09
CA ASP A 44 -10.74 14.61 -2.06
C ASP A 44 -9.89 14.27 -3.30
N GLY A 45 -9.11 15.24 -3.80
CA GLY A 45 -8.16 15.02 -4.89
C GLY A 45 -7.12 13.94 -4.55
N LEU A 46 -6.57 14.00 -3.33
CA LEU A 46 -5.65 12.99 -2.82
C LEU A 46 -6.31 11.62 -2.66
N ARG A 47 -7.53 11.55 -2.11
CA ARG A 47 -8.31 10.29 -1.98
C ARG A 47 -8.57 9.66 -3.36
N ASN A 48 -8.94 10.47 -4.34
CA ASN A 48 -9.17 10.02 -5.71
C ASN A 48 -7.87 9.51 -6.34
N LEU A 49 -6.75 10.21 -6.15
CA LEU A 49 -5.45 9.75 -6.66
C LEU A 49 -5.04 8.40 -6.06
N VAL A 50 -5.17 8.23 -4.73
CA VAL A 50 -4.93 6.94 -4.06
C VAL A 50 -5.83 5.86 -4.63
N HIS A 51 -7.11 6.17 -4.90
CA HIS A 51 -8.05 5.23 -5.51
C HIS A 51 -7.61 4.82 -6.92
N VAL A 52 -7.24 5.77 -7.77
CA VAL A 52 -6.76 5.51 -9.14
C VAL A 52 -5.51 4.63 -9.13
N ILE A 53 -4.51 4.96 -8.31
CA ILE A 53 -3.27 4.17 -8.17
C ILE A 53 -3.61 2.74 -7.73
N LYS A 54 -4.46 2.60 -6.72
CA LYS A 54 -4.89 1.29 -6.22
C LYS A 54 -5.56 0.45 -7.31
N GLN A 55 -6.48 1.03 -8.09
CA GLN A 55 -7.14 0.31 -9.18
C GLN A 55 -6.13 -0.06 -10.28
N GLY A 56 -5.26 0.87 -10.66
CA GLY A 56 -4.23 0.65 -11.68
C GLY A 56 -3.31 -0.53 -11.34
N ILE A 57 -2.69 -0.52 -10.15
CA ILE A 57 -1.85 -1.64 -9.69
C ILE A 57 -2.63 -2.94 -9.63
N SER A 58 -3.88 -2.90 -9.15
CA SER A 58 -4.71 -4.11 -9.06
C SER A 58 -5.03 -4.70 -10.43
N VAL A 59 -5.31 -3.86 -11.43
CA VAL A 59 -5.53 -4.31 -12.81
C VAL A 59 -4.27 -4.97 -13.35
N LEU A 60 -3.08 -4.39 -13.11
CA LEU A 60 -1.82 -4.99 -13.56
C LEU A 60 -1.57 -6.36 -12.91
N VAL A 61 -1.83 -6.51 -11.61
CA VAL A 61 -1.71 -7.81 -10.92
C VAL A 61 -2.73 -8.83 -11.43
N VAL A 62 -3.95 -8.40 -11.75
CA VAL A 62 -4.98 -9.26 -12.36
C VAL A 62 -4.56 -9.70 -13.77
N LEU A 63 -4.00 -8.80 -14.58
CA LEU A 63 -3.48 -9.15 -15.90
C LEU A 63 -2.34 -10.18 -15.79
N GLU A 64 -1.42 -9.98 -14.85
CA GLU A 64 -0.35 -10.94 -14.54
C GLU A 64 -0.93 -12.30 -14.16
N LEU A 65 -1.95 -12.32 -13.28
CA LEU A 65 -2.62 -13.54 -12.85
C LEU A 65 -3.32 -14.25 -14.01
N LEU A 66 -4.03 -13.51 -14.87
CA LEU A 66 -4.72 -14.07 -16.03
C LEU A 66 -3.75 -14.76 -16.98
N VAL A 67 -2.60 -14.12 -17.26
CA VAL A 67 -1.55 -14.71 -18.09
C VAL A 67 -0.93 -15.94 -17.41
N ALA A 68 -0.74 -15.91 -16.10
CA ALA A 68 -0.16 -17.02 -15.34
C ALA A 68 -1.06 -18.26 -15.23
N VAL A 69 -2.39 -18.12 -15.31
CA VAL A 69 -3.34 -19.23 -15.13
C VAL A 69 -4.00 -19.70 -16.43
N ALA A 70 -4.14 -18.84 -17.43
CA ALA A 70 -4.83 -19.18 -18.65
C ALA A 70 -3.95 -20.06 -19.56
N PRO A 71 -4.54 -21.03 -20.28
CA PRO A 71 -3.83 -21.80 -21.30
C PRO A 71 -3.16 -20.88 -22.31
N TRP A 72 -1.87 -21.14 -22.60
CA TRP A 72 -1.10 -20.31 -23.53
C TRP A 72 -1.75 -20.17 -24.91
N SER A 73 -2.49 -21.19 -25.37
CA SER A 73 -3.24 -21.16 -26.63
C SER A 73 -4.33 -20.09 -26.68
N LEU A 74 -4.90 -19.70 -25.55
CA LEU A 74 -5.89 -18.61 -25.45
C LEU A 74 -5.23 -17.25 -25.30
N VAL A 75 -4.08 -17.21 -24.62
CA VAL A 75 -3.37 -15.97 -24.28
C VAL A 75 -2.52 -15.47 -25.45
N SER A 76 -1.86 -16.37 -26.18
CA SER A 76 -0.87 -16.00 -27.20
C SER A 76 -1.44 -15.14 -28.33
N PRO A 77 -2.64 -15.38 -28.90
CA PRO A 77 -3.15 -14.54 -29.98
C PRO A 77 -3.46 -13.12 -29.52
N VAL A 78 -3.88 -12.96 -28.25
CA VAL A 78 -4.18 -11.67 -27.64
C VAL A 78 -2.89 -10.91 -27.34
N ILE A 79 -1.92 -11.56 -26.68
CA ILE A 79 -0.64 -10.95 -26.36
C ILE A 79 0.13 -10.59 -27.63
N THR A 80 0.17 -11.44 -28.66
CA THR A 80 0.88 -11.11 -29.91
C THR A 80 0.28 -9.92 -30.64
N ARG A 81 -1.04 -9.68 -30.52
CA ARG A 81 -1.68 -8.47 -31.08
C ARG A 81 -1.40 -7.22 -30.25
N LEU A 82 -1.41 -7.35 -28.92
CA LEU A 82 -1.18 -6.23 -28.00
C LEU A 82 0.30 -5.87 -27.85
N CYS A 83 1.19 -6.84 -28.00
CA CYS A 83 2.62 -6.76 -27.71
C CYS A 83 3.43 -7.44 -28.84
N PRO A 84 3.42 -6.89 -30.08
CA PRO A 84 3.84 -7.63 -31.28
C PRO A 84 5.33 -7.99 -31.35
N SER A 85 6.18 -7.38 -30.53
CA SER A 85 7.63 -7.39 -30.74
C SER A 85 8.48 -7.64 -29.48
N SER A 86 7.91 -8.04 -28.33
CA SER A 86 8.70 -8.11 -27.08
C SER A 86 8.27 -9.13 -26.01
N TYR A 87 7.19 -9.89 -26.21
CA TYR A 87 6.76 -10.81 -25.17
C TYR A 87 7.52 -12.15 -25.25
N HIS A 88 8.34 -12.43 -24.24
CA HIS A 88 9.19 -13.63 -24.17
C HIS A 88 8.61 -14.72 -23.26
N HIS A 89 7.52 -14.43 -22.53
CA HIS A 89 6.92 -15.31 -21.53
C HIS A 89 7.98 -15.82 -20.53
N SER A 90 8.79 -14.89 -20.01
CA SER A 90 9.88 -15.26 -19.12
C SER A 90 9.35 -15.81 -17.81
N PRO A 91 10.06 -16.76 -17.15
CA PRO A 91 9.69 -17.20 -15.83
C PRO A 91 9.74 -16.02 -14.83
N PRO A 92 8.93 -16.05 -13.76
CA PRO A 92 8.89 -14.98 -12.78
C PRO A 92 10.24 -14.83 -12.08
N SER A 93 10.78 -13.60 -12.10
CA SER A 93 12.06 -13.27 -11.46
C SER A 93 11.96 -13.24 -9.93
N ASN A 94 13.11 -13.40 -9.26
CA ASN A 94 13.22 -13.20 -7.80
C ASN A 94 12.74 -11.81 -7.37
N GLN A 95 12.99 -10.78 -8.20
CA GLN A 95 12.52 -9.41 -7.95
C GLN A 95 10.98 -9.36 -7.89
N LEU A 96 10.29 -10.10 -8.76
CA LEU A 96 8.83 -10.18 -8.72
C LEU A 96 8.35 -10.84 -7.43
N PHE A 97 8.97 -11.95 -7.00
CA PHE A 97 8.62 -12.58 -5.73
C PHE A 97 8.84 -11.66 -4.52
N VAL A 98 9.93 -10.91 -4.50
CA VAL A 98 10.18 -9.90 -3.45
C VAL A 98 9.09 -8.84 -3.45
N ALA A 99 8.69 -8.33 -4.62
CA ALA A 99 7.61 -7.36 -4.74
C ALA A 99 6.30 -7.87 -4.14
N LEU A 100 5.89 -9.09 -4.52
CA LEU A 100 4.66 -9.71 -4.04
C LEU A 100 4.73 -10.00 -2.54
N ALA A 101 5.86 -10.48 -2.04
CA ALA A 101 6.06 -10.74 -0.61
C ALA A 101 5.92 -9.45 0.22
N LEU A 102 6.47 -8.32 -0.24
CA LEU A 102 6.34 -7.03 0.43
C LEU A 102 4.89 -6.53 0.44
N MET A 103 4.15 -6.69 -0.66
CA MET A 103 2.72 -6.35 -0.73
C MET A 103 1.89 -7.20 0.25
N ILE A 104 2.18 -8.50 0.34
CA ILE A 104 1.53 -9.43 1.27
C ILE A 104 1.85 -9.05 2.73
N ALA A 105 3.14 -8.87 3.05
CA ALA A 105 3.58 -8.53 4.40
C ALA A 105 3.01 -7.18 4.87
N GLY A 106 3.04 -6.17 4.01
CA GLY A 106 2.47 -4.84 4.29
C GLY A 106 0.96 -4.90 4.53
N GLY A 107 0.22 -5.59 3.68
CA GLY A 107 -1.22 -5.77 3.85
C GLY A 107 -1.60 -6.62 5.05
N ALA A 108 -0.83 -7.67 5.37
CA ALA A 108 -1.05 -8.49 6.56
C ALA A 108 -0.84 -7.67 7.84
N LEU A 109 0.23 -6.87 7.90
CA LEU A 109 0.48 -5.96 9.02
C LEU A 109 -0.66 -4.94 9.19
N ARG A 110 -1.13 -4.36 8.08
CA ARG A 110 -2.30 -3.46 8.07
C ARG A 110 -3.55 -4.15 8.61
N LEU A 111 -3.83 -5.38 8.17
CA LEU A 111 -4.96 -6.17 8.63
C LEU A 111 -4.91 -6.45 10.14
N LEU A 112 -3.73 -6.78 10.66
CA LEU A 112 -3.53 -6.96 12.10
C LEU A 112 -3.78 -5.65 12.87
N CYS A 113 -3.33 -4.51 12.33
CA CYS A 113 -3.60 -3.20 12.93
C CYS A 113 -5.10 -2.86 12.92
N TYR A 114 -5.80 -3.15 11.82
CA TYR A 114 -7.26 -2.98 11.74
C TYR A 114 -8.00 -3.81 12.77
N ARG A 115 -7.60 -5.08 12.93
CA ARG A 115 -8.22 -5.96 13.91
C ARG A 115 -7.96 -5.51 15.34
N ALA A 116 -6.76 -4.98 15.63
CA ALA A 116 -6.40 -4.48 16.95
C ALA A 116 -7.15 -3.19 17.33
N LEU A 117 -7.29 -2.24 16.39
CA LEU A 117 -7.99 -0.97 16.64
C LEU A 117 -9.52 -1.05 16.45
N GLY A 118 -10.02 -1.97 15.63
CA GLY A 118 -11.44 -2.10 15.32
C GLY A 118 -12.04 -0.79 14.82
N SER A 119 -13.13 -0.35 15.45
CA SER A 119 -13.84 0.90 15.12
C SER A 119 -13.04 2.16 15.41
N ALA A 120 -11.96 2.10 16.20
CA ALA A 120 -11.10 3.24 16.48
C ALA A 120 -10.11 3.55 15.32
N PHE A 121 -10.02 2.70 14.29
CA PHE A 121 -9.18 2.97 13.13
C PHE A 121 -9.83 4.00 12.20
N THR A 122 -9.39 5.25 12.24
CA THR A 122 -9.86 6.34 11.37
C THR A 122 -8.72 6.92 10.54
N TRP A 123 -9.01 7.32 9.28
CA TRP A 123 -8.07 8.11 8.46
C TRP A 123 -8.06 9.59 8.84
N GLU A 124 -9.04 10.01 9.61
CA GLU A 124 -9.21 11.38 10.07
C GLU A 124 -8.74 11.49 11.50
N VAL A 125 -8.12 12.61 11.86
CA VAL A 125 -7.72 12.85 13.24
C VAL A 125 -8.99 13.15 14.04
N THR A 126 -9.55 12.11 14.64
CA THR A 126 -10.67 12.16 15.57
C THR A 126 -10.16 12.02 17.00
N LYS A 127 -10.91 12.53 17.98
CA LYS A 127 -10.57 12.34 19.39
C LYS A 127 -10.50 10.82 19.67
N PRO A 128 -9.36 10.29 20.14
CA PRO A 128 -9.22 8.85 20.37
C PRO A 128 -10.10 8.42 21.54
N SER A 129 -10.92 7.39 21.35
CA SER A 129 -11.84 6.88 22.38
C SER A 129 -11.17 5.91 23.34
N MET A 130 -10.09 5.25 22.91
CA MET A 130 -9.35 4.26 23.71
C MET A 130 -7.88 4.17 23.28
N LEU A 131 -7.02 3.77 24.21
CA LEU A 131 -5.60 3.50 23.97
C LEU A 131 -5.38 1.99 23.79
N VAL A 132 -5.11 1.55 22.56
CA VAL A 132 -4.81 0.15 22.23
C VAL A 132 -3.32 -0.10 22.33
N THR A 133 -2.92 -1.04 23.20
CA THR A 133 -1.51 -1.38 23.47
C THR A 133 -1.17 -2.84 23.18
N THR A 134 -2.11 -3.59 22.59
CA THR A 134 -1.99 -5.03 22.31
C THR A 134 -1.77 -5.32 20.83
N GLY A 135 -1.30 -6.54 20.52
CA GLY A 135 -1.04 -6.96 19.14
C GLY A 135 0.14 -6.16 18.54
N PRO A 136 0.05 -5.66 17.30
CA PRO A 136 1.12 -4.86 16.70
C PRO A 136 1.50 -3.61 17.53
N TYR A 137 0.55 -3.06 18.28
CA TYR A 137 0.73 -1.86 19.12
C TYR A 137 1.55 -2.11 20.40
N ALA A 138 1.83 -3.38 20.72
CA ALA A 138 2.77 -3.72 21.78
C ALA A 138 4.24 -3.60 21.33
N TRP A 139 4.48 -3.55 20.01
CA TRP A 139 5.83 -3.57 19.43
C TRP A 139 6.25 -2.23 18.85
N ALA A 140 5.29 -1.46 18.33
CA ALA A 140 5.49 -0.09 17.87
C ALA A 140 4.24 0.75 18.11
N ARG A 141 4.39 2.07 18.24
CA ARG A 141 3.25 2.98 18.46
C ARG A 141 2.40 3.18 17.20
N HIS A 142 3.00 3.18 16.03
CA HIS A 142 2.32 3.31 14.74
C HIS A 142 2.71 2.21 13.73
N PRO A 143 2.45 0.92 14.04
CA PRO A 143 2.83 -0.23 13.22
C PRO A 143 2.12 -0.27 11.87
N SER A 144 0.98 0.42 11.76
CA SER A 144 0.24 0.57 10.52
C SER A 144 1.01 1.32 9.43
N TYR A 145 1.86 2.28 9.79
CA TYR A 145 2.58 3.10 8.80
C TYR A 145 3.67 2.31 8.06
N PRO A 146 4.51 1.51 8.74
CA PRO A 146 5.35 0.53 8.05
C PRO A 146 4.58 -0.40 7.12
N GLY A 147 3.35 -0.80 7.49
CA GLY A 147 2.50 -1.64 6.64
C GLY A 147 2.18 -0.99 5.29
N ILE A 148 1.85 0.30 5.27
CA ILE A 148 1.63 1.03 4.01
C ILE A 148 2.93 1.28 3.26
N TRP A 149 4.04 1.55 3.95
CA TRP A 149 5.36 1.71 3.31
C TRP A 149 5.79 0.44 2.59
N LEU A 150 5.72 -0.73 3.24
CA LEU A 150 6.00 -2.04 2.63
C LEU A 150 5.13 -2.29 1.40
N THR A 151 3.84 -1.97 1.49
CA THR A 151 2.88 -2.13 0.38
C THR A 151 3.27 -1.26 -0.82
N MET A 152 3.65 0.00 -0.59
CA MET A 152 4.09 0.93 -1.64
C MET A 152 5.44 0.52 -2.24
N THR A 153 6.39 0.08 -1.41
CA THR A 153 7.67 -0.43 -1.90
C THR A 153 7.47 -1.67 -2.77
N GLY A 154 6.61 -2.59 -2.34
CA GLY A 154 6.26 -3.78 -3.11
C GLY A 154 5.64 -3.44 -4.47
N SER A 155 4.67 -2.51 -4.53
CA SER A 155 4.08 -2.09 -5.82
C SER A 155 5.08 -1.38 -6.73
N ILE A 156 6.02 -0.60 -6.20
CA ILE A 156 7.11 0.01 -6.98
C ILE A 156 8.02 -1.07 -7.58
N ILE A 157 8.45 -2.05 -6.78
CA ILE A 157 9.31 -3.14 -7.26
C ILE A 157 8.57 -4.00 -8.30
N PHE A 158 7.26 -4.23 -8.11
CA PHE A 158 6.40 -4.90 -9.09
C PHE A 158 6.42 -4.13 -10.43
N LEU A 159 6.19 -2.82 -10.40
CA LEU A 159 6.22 -1.97 -11.60
C LEU A 159 7.61 -1.89 -12.26
N LEU A 160 8.69 -2.18 -11.54
CA LEU A 160 10.06 -2.20 -12.05
C LEU A 160 10.52 -3.60 -12.48
N SER A 161 9.78 -4.65 -12.13
CA SER A 161 10.19 -6.03 -12.36
C SER A 161 10.19 -6.36 -13.86
N PRO A 162 11.32 -6.87 -14.40
CA PRO A 162 11.49 -7.06 -15.85
C PRO A 162 10.59 -8.16 -16.41
N THR A 163 10.20 -9.14 -15.58
CA THR A 163 9.42 -10.32 -15.99
C THR A 163 7.91 -10.14 -15.80
N THR A 164 7.42 -8.92 -15.57
CA THR A 164 5.97 -8.67 -15.54
C THR A 164 5.45 -8.53 -16.97
N VAL A 165 4.20 -8.90 -17.19
CA VAL A 165 3.53 -8.77 -18.50
C VAL A 165 3.65 -7.35 -19.04
N LEU A 166 3.43 -6.33 -18.19
CA LEU A 166 3.59 -4.93 -18.56
C LEU A 166 5.00 -4.62 -19.05
N ARG A 167 6.03 -5.14 -18.38
CA ARG A 167 7.42 -4.87 -18.78
C ARG A 167 7.82 -5.69 -19.99
N GLU A 168 7.43 -6.94 -20.15
CA GLU A 168 7.77 -7.66 -21.37
C GLU A 168 7.05 -7.09 -22.59
N CYS A 169 5.80 -6.63 -22.44
CA CYS A 169 5.04 -6.06 -23.53
C CYS A 169 5.57 -4.73 -24.09
N ILE A 170 6.32 -3.97 -23.29
CA ILE A 170 6.79 -2.62 -23.68
C ILE A 170 8.28 -2.69 -24.06
N PRO A 171 8.65 -2.73 -25.36
CA PRO A 171 10.06 -2.75 -25.76
C PRO A 171 10.86 -1.56 -25.23
N PRO A 172 12.18 -1.67 -25.09
CA PRO A 172 13.05 -0.51 -24.93
C PRO A 172 12.78 0.53 -26.03
N GLY A 173 12.56 1.80 -25.64
CA GLY A 173 12.18 2.86 -26.57
C GLY A 173 11.32 3.93 -25.90
N GLY A 174 10.63 4.75 -26.71
CA GLY A 174 9.81 5.86 -26.23
C GLY A 174 8.74 5.43 -25.22
N ALA A 175 7.99 4.36 -25.51
CA ALA A 175 6.97 3.84 -24.61
C ALA A 175 7.54 3.37 -23.26
N ARG A 176 8.74 2.78 -23.25
CA ARG A 176 9.42 2.39 -22.01
C ARG A 176 9.87 3.59 -21.20
N LEU A 177 10.38 4.63 -21.87
CA LEU A 177 10.76 5.88 -21.23
C LEU A 177 9.53 6.52 -20.55
N THR A 178 8.40 6.58 -21.25
CA THR A 178 7.14 7.06 -20.70
C THR A 178 6.71 6.27 -19.46
N LEU A 179 6.74 4.93 -19.51
CA LEU A 179 6.45 4.09 -18.34
C LEU A 179 7.40 4.42 -17.17
N ASN A 180 8.70 4.53 -17.43
CA ASN A 180 9.69 4.84 -16.38
C ASN A 180 9.45 6.22 -15.77
N ILE A 181 9.07 7.23 -16.56
CA ILE A 181 8.67 8.54 -16.05
C ILE A 181 7.47 8.41 -15.11
N PHE A 182 6.44 7.67 -15.49
CA PHE A 182 5.29 7.42 -14.60
C PHE A 182 5.69 6.72 -13.31
N VAL A 183 6.60 5.73 -13.37
CA VAL A 183 7.11 5.06 -12.17
C VAL A 183 7.90 6.02 -11.29
N VAL A 184 8.74 6.90 -11.86
CA VAL A 184 9.46 7.93 -11.10
C VAL A 184 8.50 8.90 -10.43
N ILE A 185 7.47 9.37 -11.14
CA ILE A 185 6.42 10.23 -10.57
C ILE A 185 5.74 9.52 -9.39
N TYR A 186 5.41 8.24 -9.54
CA TYR A 186 4.84 7.44 -8.47
C TYR A 186 5.78 7.28 -7.27
N ILE A 187 7.08 7.05 -7.50
CA ILE A 187 8.10 6.96 -6.44
C ILE A 187 8.18 8.28 -5.67
N LEU A 188 8.25 9.41 -6.37
CA LEU A 188 8.32 10.74 -5.75
C LEU A 188 7.07 11.02 -4.91
N TRP A 189 5.89 10.73 -5.48
CA TRP A 189 4.63 10.86 -4.77
C TRP A 189 4.59 9.96 -3.52
N ALA A 190 4.99 8.70 -3.64
CA ALA A 190 5.04 7.76 -2.52
C ALA A 190 6.01 8.23 -1.43
N ALA A 191 7.19 8.75 -1.80
CA ALA A 191 8.17 9.29 -0.85
C ALA A 191 7.61 10.50 -0.08
N THR A 192 6.98 11.45 -0.78
CA THR A 192 6.30 12.58 -0.14
C THR A 192 5.20 12.10 0.79
N TRP A 193 4.43 11.10 0.37
CA TRP A 193 3.36 10.53 1.18
C TRP A 193 3.87 9.82 2.44
N CYS A 194 4.95 9.05 2.34
CA CYS A 194 5.61 8.42 3.49
C CYS A 194 6.11 9.46 4.51
N GLY A 195 6.73 10.55 4.03
CA GLY A 195 7.16 11.66 4.89
C GLY A 195 5.99 12.35 5.59
N PHE A 196 4.90 12.61 4.85
CA PHE A 196 3.68 13.16 5.43
C PHE A 196 3.08 12.27 6.53
N LEU A 197 3.02 10.96 6.31
CA LEU A 197 2.54 10.01 7.32
C LEU A 197 3.44 9.96 8.56
N ALA A 198 4.76 10.10 8.40
CA ALA A 198 5.67 10.16 9.54
C ALA A 198 5.45 11.43 10.38
N ILE A 199 5.21 12.58 9.74
CA ILE A 199 4.85 13.83 10.44
C ILE A 199 3.50 13.66 11.14
N ARG A 200 2.51 13.08 10.45
CA ARG A 200 1.18 12.82 11.00
C ARG A 200 1.25 11.91 12.23
N ALA A 201 2.07 10.87 12.21
CA ALA A 201 2.27 9.96 13.34
C ALA A 201 2.67 10.72 14.60
N ARG A 202 3.61 11.66 14.51
CA ARG A 202 4.02 12.49 15.65
C ARG A 202 2.87 13.34 16.18
N GLY A 203 2.04 13.88 15.29
CA GLY A 203 0.84 14.64 15.68
C GLY A 203 -0.20 13.76 16.38
N GLU A 204 -0.45 12.56 15.86
CA GLU A 204 -1.35 11.58 16.50
C GLU A 204 -0.82 11.14 17.87
N ASP A 205 0.47 10.87 18.00
CA ASP A 205 1.11 10.46 19.26
C ASP A 205 1.03 11.57 20.32
N ALA A 206 1.21 12.83 19.91
CA ALA A 206 1.04 13.99 20.79
C ALA A 206 -0.41 14.14 21.28
N LEU A 207 -1.39 13.84 20.41
CA LEU A 207 -2.80 13.81 20.81
C LEU A 207 -3.10 12.66 21.77
N LEU A 208 -2.55 11.46 21.52
CA LEU A 208 -2.67 10.33 22.45
C LEU A 208 -2.06 10.68 23.82
N LYS A 209 -0.90 11.33 23.85
CA LYS A 209 -0.30 11.81 25.10
C LYS A 209 -1.20 12.81 25.82
N LYS A 210 -1.78 13.77 25.09
CA LYS A 210 -2.67 14.79 25.65
C LYS A 210 -3.94 14.18 26.26
N GLU A 211 -4.53 13.19 25.61
CA GLU A 211 -5.80 12.59 26.03
C GLU A 211 -5.62 11.51 27.13
N PHE A 212 -4.58 10.68 27.04
CA PHE A 212 -4.39 9.53 27.95
C PHE A 212 -3.31 9.74 29.02
N GLY A 213 -2.51 10.81 28.92
CA GLY A 213 -1.53 11.21 29.94
C GLY A 213 -0.65 10.07 30.43
N LYS A 214 -0.76 9.72 31.72
CA LYS A 214 0.05 8.67 32.37
C LYS A 214 -0.09 7.29 31.72
N GLN A 215 -1.25 6.95 31.15
CA GLN A 215 -1.42 5.66 30.47
C GLN A 215 -0.57 5.59 29.20
N TRP A 216 -0.52 6.70 28.45
CA TRP A 216 0.33 6.81 27.28
C TRP A 216 1.81 6.78 27.68
N GLU A 217 2.21 7.45 28.77
CA GLU A 217 3.60 7.45 29.23
C GLU A 217 4.08 6.04 29.60
N ALA A 218 3.29 5.30 30.38
CA ALA A 218 3.59 3.91 30.73
C ALA A 218 3.65 2.98 29.52
N TRP A 219 2.81 3.21 28.51
CA TRP A 219 2.86 2.46 27.25
C TRP A 219 4.09 2.82 26.42
N ASN A 220 4.41 4.11 26.30
CA ASN A 220 5.55 4.64 25.57
C ASN A 220 6.89 4.14 26.13
N GLU A 221 7.00 4.02 27.45
CA GLU A 221 8.19 3.45 28.09
C GLU A 221 8.44 1.99 27.69
N LYS A 222 7.36 1.20 27.57
CA LYS A 222 7.39 -0.20 27.13
C LYS A 222 7.58 -0.31 25.61
N THR A 223 6.95 0.58 24.85
CA THR A 223 6.87 0.56 23.38
C THR A 223 7.56 1.79 22.81
N ARG A 224 8.88 1.87 22.98
CA ARG A 224 9.66 3.05 22.57
C ARG A 224 9.66 3.27 21.06
N ALA A 225 9.66 2.18 20.30
CA ALA A 225 9.65 2.21 18.84
C ALA A 225 8.42 2.97 18.29
N MET A 226 8.65 3.97 17.47
CA MET A 226 7.56 4.72 16.82
C MET A 226 6.95 3.92 15.67
N PHE A 227 7.78 3.32 14.83
CA PHE A 227 7.35 2.62 13.62
C PHE A 227 7.85 1.18 13.56
N ILE A 228 9.16 0.98 13.65
CA ILE A 228 9.80 -0.32 13.47
C ILE A 228 10.35 -0.76 14.84
N PRO A 229 10.05 -1.98 15.31
CA PRO A 229 10.60 -2.50 16.55
C PRO A 229 12.13 -2.39 16.55
N PHE A 230 12.72 -2.04 17.68
CA PHE A 230 14.17 -1.90 17.86
C PHE A 230 14.83 -0.71 17.14
N VAL A 231 14.04 0.17 16.50
CA VAL A 231 14.50 1.44 15.92
C VAL A 231 13.78 2.59 16.65
N TRP A 232 14.55 3.47 17.29
CA TRP A 232 14.05 4.57 18.14
C TRP A 232 14.36 5.94 17.56
#